data_AF-A0A7Y5F9I5-F1
#
_entry.id   AF-A0A7Y5F9I5-F1
#
_cell.length_a   1.000
_cell.length_b   1.000
_cell.length_c   1.000
_cell.angle_alpha   90.00
_cell.angle_beta   90.00
_cell.angle_gamma   90.00
#
_symmetry.space_group_name_H-M   'P 1'
#
loop_
_entity.id
_entity.type
_entity.pdbx_description
1 polymer ?
#
loop_
_entity_poly.entity_id
_entity_poly.type
_entity_poly.pdbx_seq_one_letter_code
_entity_poly.pdbx_strand_id
1 'polypeptide(L)'
;MNEKAKGAEFVMGRNARLRFLKPTDAYGTLALLGASWLPETKTWKGSATWDSAKFGAKCSGCHASGVDSTTKTFQMPSLDCHTCHGLAVPEHTEDGGLMLLSVQGSTRPEVEVSICGSCHLRGGKSKSTGLAYPNNFVPGDNLLKDFEVELSEARIAKEGLGDAHILQNVRDVAVLGKTDMMCTTCHDVHGETAAKHTMLQTRPSCFVCHIGEGPLKAVRPYERHSETCEY
;
A
#
# COMPACT_ATOMS: atom_id res chain seq x y z
N MET A 1 12.84 25.04 -5.93
CA MET A 1 11.86 24.54 -4.94
C MET A 1 11.27 25.72 -4.18
N ASN A 2 9.97 25.67 -3.84
CA ASN A 2 9.30 26.70 -3.04
C ASN A 2 9.91 26.77 -1.62
N GLU A 3 9.95 27.96 -1.02
CA GLU A 3 10.48 28.20 0.33
C GLU A 3 9.84 27.28 1.39
N LYS A 4 8.54 26.95 1.25
CA LYS A 4 7.81 26.07 2.18
C LYS A 4 8.37 24.65 2.27
N ALA A 5 8.96 24.12 1.20
CA ALA A 5 9.55 22.78 1.18
C ALA A 5 11.09 22.83 1.15
N LYS A 6 11.68 23.94 1.59
CA LYS A 6 13.13 24.05 1.74
C LYS A 6 13.64 22.97 2.69
N GLY A 7 14.65 22.23 2.25
CA GLY A 7 15.25 21.12 3.00
C GLY A 7 14.49 19.80 2.89
N ALA A 8 13.44 19.71 2.06
CA ALA A 8 12.86 18.42 1.71
C ALA A 8 13.82 17.63 0.82
N GLU A 9 13.99 16.35 1.14
CA GLU A 9 14.83 15.41 0.37
C GLU A 9 14.00 14.32 -0.30
N PHE A 10 12.82 14.02 0.24
CA PHE A 10 11.91 13.05 -0.35
C PHE A 10 10.53 13.66 -0.58
N VAL A 11 9.82 13.09 -1.56
CA VAL A 11 8.45 13.46 -1.92
C VAL A 11 7.59 12.22 -1.94
N MET A 12 6.41 12.32 -1.35
CA MET A 12 5.40 11.26 -1.29
C MET A 12 4.11 11.76 -1.92
N GLY A 13 3.47 10.91 -2.73
CA GLY A 13 2.25 11.26 -3.47
C GLY A 13 2.52 11.58 -4.94
N ARG A 14 1.48 11.98 -5.66
CA ARG A 14 1.56 12.25 -7.11
C ARG A 14 0.57 13.33 -7.57
N ASN A 15 -0.53 12.95 -8.21
CA ASN A 15 -1.38 13.88 -8.97
C ASN A 15 -2.28 14.74 -8.07
N ALA A 16 -2.91 14.15 -7.05
CA ALA A 16 -3.83 14.87 -6.16
C ALA A 16 -3.08 15.71 -5.12
N ARG A 17 -1.97 15.18 -4.60
CA ARG A 17 -1.20 15.81 -3.53
C ARG A 17 0.25 15.31 -3.52
N LEU A 18 1.17 16.23 -3.27
CA LEU A 18 2.56 15.95 -2.92
C LEU A 18 2.81 16.36 -1.46
N ARG A 19 3.40 15.46 -0.69
CA ARG A 19 3.89 15.69 0.66
C ARG A 19 5.41 15.59 0.68
N PHE A 20 6.04 16.29 1.61
CA PHE A 20 7.48 16.48 1.63
C PHE A 20 8.06 15.94 2.93
N LEU A 21 9.22 15.29 2.82
CA LEU A 21 9.88 14.59 3.91
C LEU A 21 11.36 14.99 3.95
N LYS A 22 11.95 14.98 5.14
CA LYS A 22 13.39 15.15 5.33
C LYS A 22 13.92 14.22 6.43
N PRO A 23 15.19 13.79 6.37
CA PRO A 23 15.84 13.08 7.46
C PRO A 23 15.76 13.84 8.79
N THR A 24 15.75 13.10 9.88
CA THR A 24 16.05 13.65 11.21
C THR A 24 17.40 13.11 11.70
N ASP A 25 17.88 13.59 12.84
CA ASP A 25 19.15 13.12 13.43
C ASP A 25 19.07 11.67 13.94
N ALA A 26 17.85 11.14 14.15
CA ALA A 26 17.64 9.77 14.58
C ALA A 26 17.59 8.80 13.39
N TYR A 27 18.29 7.67 13.52
CA TYR A 27 18.26 6.59 12.53
C TYR A 27 16.83 6.17 12.19
N GLY A 28 16.57 5.95 10.90
CA GLY A 28 15.31 5.39 10.43
C GLY A 28 14.10 6.28 10.69
N THR A 29 14.26 7.61 10.70
CA THR A 29 13.15 8.54 10.91
C THR A 29 13.12 9.64 9.84
N LEU A 30 11.91 10.08 9.48
CA LEU A 30 11.67 11.23 8.61
C LEU A 30 10.72 12.21 9.30
N ALA A 31 11.03 13.49 9.21
CA ALA A 31 10.07 14.53 9.51
C ALA A 31 9.15 14.77 8.31
N LEU A 32 7.85 14.84 8.55
CA LEU A 32 6.83 15.17 7.57
C LEU A 32 6.49 16.65 7.64
N LEU A 33 6.52 17.33 6.49
CA LEU A 33 6.03 18.69 6.37
C LEU A 33 4.50 18.71 6.46
N GLY A 34 3.94 19.51 7.37
CA GLY A 34 2.50 19.72 7.49
C GLY A 34 1.86 20.38 6.26
N ALA A 35 2.66 21.11 5.48
CA ALA A 35 2.26 21.69 4.22
C ALA A 35 2.41 20.67 3.08
N SER A 36 1.37 20.57 2.25
CA SER A 36 1.37 19.78 1.04
C SER A 36 1.12 20.65 -0.19
N TRP A 37 1.67 20.25 -1.33
CA TRP A 37 1.41 20.87 -2.62
C TRP A 37 0.27 20.14 -3.33
N LEU A 38 -0.68 20.89 -3.87
CA LEU A 38 -1.79 20.39 -4.69
C LEU A 38 -1.48 20.72 -6.16
N PRO A 39 -0.99 19.76 -6.97
CA PRO A 39 -0.55 20.04 -8.34
C PRO A 39 -1.65 20.58 -9.25
N GLU A 40 -2.88 20.08 -9.09
CA GLU A 40 -4.03 20.46 -9.92
C GLU A 40 -4.36 21.94 -9.78
N THR A 41 -4.48 22.42 -8.54
CA THR A 41 -4.80 23.83 -8.26
C THR A 41 -3.57 24.72 -8.18
N LYS A 42 -2.36 24.14 -8.20
CA LYS A 42 -1.09 24.82 -7.98
C LYS A 42 -1.07 25.63 -6.67
N THR A 43 -1.62 25.06 -5.60
CA THR A 43 -1.69 25.71 -4.28
C THR A 43 -1.02 24.89 -3.18
N TRP A 44 -0.61 25.57 -2.11
CA TRP A 44 -0.17 24.95 -0.88
C TRP A 44 -1.31 24.88 0.12
N LYS A 45 -1.44 23.74 0.80
CA LYS A 45 -2.39 23.53 1.91
C LYS A 45 -1.63 23.12 3.17
N GLY A 46 -1.98 23.70 4.32
CA GLY A 46 -1.36 23.39 5.62
C GLY A 46 -0.22 24.33 6.03
N SER A 47 0.34 24.09 7.21
CA SER A 47 1.40 24.88 7.83
C SER A 47 2.79 24.38 7.43
N ALA A 48 3.76 25.29 7.27
CA ALA A 48 5.15 24.93 6.94
C ALA A 48 5.94 24.44 8.18
N THR A 49 5.33 23.54 8.96
CA THR A 49 5.88 22.96 10.20
C THR A 49 6.30 21.52 9.95
N TRP A 50 7.50 21.17 10.40
CA TRP A 50 8.03 19.81 10.31
C TRP A 50 7.65 19.01 11.56
N ASP A 51 7.13 17.80 11.38
CA ASP A 51 6.77 16.88 12.45
C ASP A 51 7.59 15.59 12.32
N SER A 52 8.50 15.35 13.26
CA SER A 52 9.41 14.20 13.28
C SER A 52 8.75 12.88 13.65
N ALA A 53 7.57 12.89 14.26
CA ALA A 53 6.89 11.68 14.73
C ALA A 53 5.86 11.17 13.72
N LYS A 54 5.23 12.06 12.95
CA LYS A 54 4.06 11.74 12.14
C LYS A 54 4.30 10.73 11.02
N PHE A 55 5.46 10.76 10.36
CA PHE A 55 5.76 9.79 9.31
C PHE A 55 5.84 8.37 9.87
N GLY A 56 6.66 8.16 10.92
CA GLY A 56 6.79 6.86 11.58
C GLY A 56 5.47 6.38 12.20
N ALA A 57 4.68 7.28 12.79
CA ALA A 57 3.44 6.90 13.47
C ALA A 57 2.28 6.54 12.53
N LYS A 58 2.26 7.07 11.30
CA LYS A 58 1.11 6.91 10.39
C LYS A 58 1.44 6.34 9.02
N CYS A 59 2.63 6.58 8.50
CA CYS A 59 2.91 6.45 7.07
C CYS A 59 3.96 5.38 6.75
N SER A 60 4.91 5.13 7.68
CA SER A 60 6.05 4.25 7.43
C SER A 60 5.63 2.83 7.02
N GLY A 61 4.57 2.29 7.61
CA GLY A 61 4.08 0.94 7.31
C GLY A 61 3.74 0.70 5.84
N CYS A 62 3.46 1.74 5.05
CA CYS A 62 3.13 1.62 3.62
C CYS A 62 4.12 2.36 2.69
N HIS A 63 5.07 3.11 3.26
CA HIS A 63 5.95 4.01 2.51
C HIS A 63 7.44 3.83 2.86
N ALA A 64 7.78 2.82 3.65
CA ALA A 64 9.14 2.47 4.03
C ALA A 64 9.28 0.95 4.15
N SER A 65 10.52 0.47 4.10
CA SER A 65 10.86 -0.96 4.28
C SER A 65 11.58 -1.20 5.59
N GLY A 66 11.46 -2.43 6.11
CA GLY A 66 12.09 -2.82 7.38
C GLY A 66 11.57 -1.98 8.55
N VAL A 67 10.25 -1.74 8.58
CA VAL A 67 9.60 -0.93 9.62
C VAL A 67 9.58 -1.70 10.94
N ASP A 68 10.06 -1.06 12.01
CA ASP A 68 9.79 -1.47 13.38
C ASP A 68 8.65 -0.60 13.93
N SER A 69 7.48 -1.20 14.13
CA SER A 69 6.27 -0.57 14.63
C SER A 69 6.40 -0.05 16.07
N THR A 70 7.27 -0.68 16.87
CA THR A 70 7.46 -0.34 18.29
C THR A 70 8.21 0.98 18.38
N THR A 71 9.37 1.05 17.72
CA THR A 71 10.22 2.25 17.70
C THR A 71 9.80 3.26 16.63
N LYS A 72 8.94 2.85 15.69
CA LYS A 72 8.43 3.66 14.57
C LYS A 72 9.53 4.11 13.62
N THR A 73 10.58 3.30 13.55
CA THR A 73 11.72 3.48 12.67
C THR A 73 11.64 2.55 11.47
N PHE A 74 12.49 2.77 10.46
CA PHE A 74 12.56 1.94 9.26
C PHE A 74 13.99 1.88 8.73
N GLN A 75 14.26 0.93 7.85
CA GLN A 75 15.58 0.76 7.23
C GLN A 75 15.73 1.59 5.94
N MET A 76 14.67 1.64 5.12
CA MET A 76 14.69 2.37 3.84
C MET A 76 13.44 3.23 3.67
N PRO A 77 13.56 4.51 3.26
CA PRO A 77 12.41 5.42 3.03
C PRO A 77 11.73 5.17 1.67
N SER A 78 11.62 3.91 1.28
CA SER A 78 10.96 3.41 0.07
C SER A 78 10.57 1.94 0.28
N LEU A 79 9.69 1.42 -0.57
CA LEU A 79 9.40 -0.02 -0.60
C LEU A 79 10.50 -0.76 -1.39
N ASP A 80 11.00 -1.85 -0.83
CA ASP A 80 12.06 -2.68 -1.37
C ASP A 80 11.55 -4.10 -1.72
N CYS A 81 12.47 -4.98 -2.14
CA CYS A 81 12.16 -6.36 -2.47
C CYS A 81 11.50 -7.11 -1.30
N HIS A 82 11.99 -6.92 -0.07
CA HIS A 82 11.53 -7.64 1.12
C HIS A 82 10.10 -7.29 1.50
N THR A 83 9.63 -6.09 1.16
CA THR A 83 8.25 -5.64 1.39
C THR A 83 7.21 -6.58 0.76
N CYS A 84 7.54 -7.18 -0.39
CA CYS A 84 6.64 -8.07 -1.12
C CYS A 84 7.09 -9.53 -1.03
N HIS A 85 8.40 -9.78 -1.13
CA HIS A 85 8.96 -11.12 -1.19
C HIS A 85 9.23 -11.74 0.18
N GLY A 86 9.26 -10.94 1.24
CA GLY A 86 9.56 -11.41 2.60
C GLY A 86 11.02 -11.78 2.79
N LEU A 87 11.26 -12.71 3.71
CA LEU A 87 12.59 -13.24 3.97
C LEU A 87 12.95 -14.27 2.91
N ALA A 88 14.04 -14.03 2.19
CA ALA A 88 14.53 -14.98 1.21
C ALA A 88 15.18 -16.19 1.90
N VAL A 89 14.77 -17.40 1.47
CA VAL A 89 15.46 -18.64 1.85
C VAL A 89 16.75 -18.76 1.03
N PRO A 90 17.89 -19.21 1.58
CA PRO A 90 19.16 -19.26 0.85
C PRO A 90 19.07 -19.95 -0.53
N GLU A 91 18.26 -21.00 -0.62
CA GLU A 91 18.02 -21.82 -1.81
C GLU A 91 17.36 -21.05 -2.97
N HIS A 92 16.79 -19.86 -2.72
CA HIS A 92 16.15 -19.05 -3.77
C HIS A 92 17.12 -18.62 -4.89
N THR A 93 18.42 -18.64 -4.61
CA THR A 93 19.47 -18.32 -5.60
C THR A 93 19.61 -19.42 -6.65
N GLU A 94 19.19 -20.64 -6.34
CA GLU A 94 19.16 -21.79 -7.24
C GLU A 94 17.76 -21.99 -7.84
N ASP A 95 16.71 -21.68 -7.07
CA ASP A 95 15.31 -21.74 -7.50
C ASP A 95 14.54 -20.47 -7.09
N GLY A 96 14.41 -19.52 -8.03
CA GLY A 96 13.63 -18.30 -7.82
C GLY A 96 12.14 -18.55 -7.58
N GLY A 97 11.61 -19.74 -7.87
CA GLY A 97 10.24 -20.16 -7.58
C GLY A 97 9.93 -20.25 -6.07
N LEU A 98 10.97 -20.32 -5.22
CA LEU A 98 10.83 -20.36 -3.77
C LEU A 98 10.44 -19.01 -3.15
N MET A 99 10.55 -17.91 -3.91
CA MET A 99 10.16 -16.59 -3.43
C MET A 99 8.66 -16.35 -3.57
N LEU A 100 8.08 -15.67 -2.58
CA LEU A 100 6.71 -15.15 -2.68
C LEU A 100 6.58 -14.25 -3.91
N LEU A 101 5.43 -14.29 -4.55
CA LEU A 101 5.10 -13.61 -5.81
C LEU A 101 6.01 -13.92 -7.00
N SER A 102 6.88 -14.94 -6.93
CA SER A 102 7.71 -15.37 -8.06
C SER A 102 6.85 -15.72 -9.28
N VAL A 103 7.33 -15.35 -10.47
CA VAL A 103 6.68 -15.73 -11.74
C VAL A 103 6.79 -17.23 -12.04
N GLN A 104 7.75 -17.91 -11.39
CA GLN A 104 7.99 -19.35 -11.53
C GLN A 104 7.28 -20.16 -10.43
N GLY A 105 6.92 -19.50 -9.32
CA GLY A 105 6.28 -20.11 -8.17
C GLY A 105 4.77 -19.87 -8.13
N SER A 106 4.14 -20.42 -7.09
CA SER A 106 2.74 -20.10 -6.74
C SER A 106 2.69 -19.55 -5.32
N THR A 107 2.17 -18.34 -5.18
CA THR A 107 1.86 -17.78 -3.86
C THR A 107 0.45 -18.17 -3.47
N ARG A 108 0.29 -18.64 -2.24
CA ARG A 108 -1.04 -18.94 -1.71
C ARG A 108 -1.90 -17.67 -1.70
N PRO A 109 -3.18 -17.74 -2.10
CA PRO A 109 -4.07 -16.58 -2.16
C PRO A 109 -4.14 -15.80 -0.85
N GLU A 110 -4.20 -16.49 0.30
CA GLU A 110 -4.27 -15.84 1.62
C GLU A 110 -3.00 -15.06 1.97
N VAL A 111 -1.85 -15.53 1.48
CA VAL A 111 -0.56 -14.85 1.64
C VAL A 111 -0.50 -13.64 0.72
N GLU A 112 -0.94 -13.76 -0.53
CA GLU A 112 -0.96 -12.62 -1.46
C GLU A 112 -1.85 -11.48 -0.94
N VAL A 113 -3.07 -11.77 -0.48
CA VAL A 113 -3.94 -10.73 0.08
C VAL A 113 -3.38 -10.13 1.38
N SER A 114 -2.60 -10.89 2.16
CA SER A 114 -1.88 -10.38 3.32
C SER A 114 -0.76 -9.41 2.91
N ILE A 115 0.00 -9.75 1.86
CA ILE A 115 1.07 -8.89 1.33
C ILE A 115 0.50 -7.56 0.85
N CYS A 116 -0.49 -7.59 -0.05
CA CYS A 116 -1.07 -6.38 -0.61
C CYS A 116 -1.87 -5.60 0.45
N GLY A 117 -2.60 -6.32 1.29
CA GLY A 117 -3.41 -5.76 2.36
C GLY A 117 -2.60 -5.00 3.41
N SER A 118 -1.32 -5.34 3.61
CA SER A 118 -0.44 -4.64 4.55
C SER A 118 -0.39 -3.12 4.34
N CYS A 119 -0.59 -2.69 3.09
CA CYS A 119 -0.62 -1.29 2.70
C CYS A 119 -2.00 -0.82 2.23
N HIS A 120 -2.76 -1.71 1.59
CA HIS A 120 -3.98 -1.36 0.87
C HIS A 120 -5.28 -1.52 1.69
N LEU A 121 -5.26 -2.23 2.82
CA LEU A 121 -6.41 -2.30 3.75
C LEU A 121 -6.49 -1.06 4.62
N ARG A 122 -6.80 0.08 3.99
CA ARG A 122 -6.94 1.36 4.66
C ARG A 122 -8.13 1.36 5.62
N GLY A 123 -8.00 2.14 6.70
CA GLY A 123 -8.99 2.16 7.78
C GLY A 123 -8.88 0.98 8.74
N GLY A 124 -7.95 0.06 8.52
CA GLY A 124 -7.58 -0.96 9.49
C GLY A 124 -6.66 -0.45 10.59
N LYS A 125 -6.48 -1.28 11.62
CA LYS A 125 -5.65 -0.98 12.80
C LYS A 125 -5.02 -2.26 13.36
N SER A 126 -3.75 -2.20 13.73
CA SER A 126 -3.10 -3.27 14.50
C SER A 126 -3.71 -3.35 15.90
N LYS A 127 -4.17 -4.53 16.31
CA LYS A 127 -4.72 -4.77 17.66
C LYS A 127 -3.65 -4.58 18.73
N SER A 128 -2.45 -5.09 18.49
CA SER A 128 -1.34 -5.07 19.45
C SER A 128 -0.70 -3.70 19.65
N THR A 129 -0.59 -2.89 18.60
CA THR A 129 0.11 -1.59 18.69
C THR A 129 -0.82 -0.38 18.60
N GLY A 130 -2.04 -0.58 18.12
CA GLY A 130 -2.98 0.47 17.81
C GLY A 130 -2.61 1.34 16.60
N LEU A 131 -1.56 0.97 15.84
CA LEU A 131 -1.14 1.72 14.66
C LEU A 131 -2.08 1.47 13.49
N ALA A 132 -2.15 2.43 12.57
CA ALA A 132 -2.95 2.36 11.35
C ALA A 132 -2.29 1.48 10.25
N TYR A 133 -1.25 0.75 10.61
CA TYR A 133 -0.55 -0.22 9.77
C TYR A 133 -0.15 -1.44 10.63
N PRO A 134 0.23 -2.56 10.00
CA PRO A 134 0.46 -3.82 10.71
C PRO A 134 1.68 -3.78 11.64
N ASN A 135 1.60 -4.50 12.75
CA ASN A 135 2.73 -4.64 13.66
C ASN A 135 3.77 -5.60 13.07
N ASN A 136 4.90 -5.07 12.59
CA ASN A 136 6.07 -5.85 12.15
C ASN A 136 5.71 -7.01 11.21
N PHE A 137 4.76 -6.78 10.30
CA PHE A 137 4.32 -7.79 9.35
C PHE A 137 5.45 -8.14 8.38
N VAL A 138 5.67 -9.44 8.18
CA VAL A 138 6.59 -9.97 7.18
C VAL A 138 5.78 -10.78 6.16
N PRO A 139 5.95 -10.53 4.85
CA PRO A 139 5.34 -11.37 3.81
C PRO A 139 5.57 -12.86 4.05
N GLY A 140 4.48 -13.63 3.97
CA GLY A 140 4.43 -15.04 4.38
C GLY A 140 3.61 -15.26 5.65
N ASP A 141 3.51 -14.23 6.51
CA ASP A 141 2.64 -14.25 7.68
C ASP A 141 1.16 -14.04 7.33
N ASN A 142 0.28 -14.35 8.30
CA ASN A 142 -1.13 -13.99 8.22
C ASN A 142 -1.35 -12.58 8.80
N LEU A 143 -1.56 -11.61 7.90
CA LEU A 143 -1.80 -10.20 8.24
C LEU A 143 -2.97 -10.04 9.23
N LEU A 144 -4.08 -10.74 8.98
CA LEU A 144 -5.35 -10.56 9.70
C LEU A 144 -5.33 -11.17 11.11
N LYS A 145 -4.23 -11.83 11.50
CA LYS A 145 -4.02 -12.30 12.87
C LYS A 145 -3.98 -11.13 13.86
N ASP A 146 -3.32 -10.03 13.49
CA ASP A 146 -3.21 -8.82 14.31
C ASP A 146 -3.87 -7.60 13.69
N PHE A 147 -3.88 -7.46 12.37
CA PHE A 147 -4.45 -6.30 11.69
C PHE A 147 -5.96 -6.45 11.50
N GLU A 148 -6.73 -5.60 12.18
CA GLU A 148 -8.18 -5.61 12.15
C GLU A 148 -8.70 -4.57 11.16
N VAL A 149 -9.65 -4.99 10.32
CA VAL A 149 -10.34 -4.13 9.35
C VAL A 149 -11.77 -4.62 9.17
N GLU A 150 -12.71 -3.69 9.01
CA GLU A 150 -14.12 -3.99 8.79
C GLU A 150 -14.35 -4.47 7.34
N LEU A 151 -14.81 -5.71 7.18
CA LEU A 151 -15.03 -6.35 5.88
C LEU A 151 -16.51 -6.61 5.56
N SER A 152 -17.46 -6.03 6.31
CA SER A 152 -18.89 -6.20 6.01
C SER A 152 -19.28 -5.60 4.65
N GLU A 153 -20.32 -6.19 4.03
CA GLU A 153 -20.92 -5.63 2.80
C GLU A 153 -21.35 -4.17 2.98
N ALA A 154 -21.91 -3.84 4.14
CA ALA A 154 -22.34 -2.48 4.46
C ALA A 154 -21.18 -1.47 4.50
N ARG A 155 -19.97 -1.90 4.91
CA ARG A 155 -18.76 -1.07 4.83
C ARG A 155 -18.31 -0.91 3.39
N ILE A 156 -18.14 -2.03 2.68
CA ILE A 156 -17.66 -2.05 1.29
C ILE A 156 -18.53 -1.17 0.38
N ALA A 157 -19.86 -1.22 0.54
CA ALA A 157 -20.79 -0.44 -0.27
C ALA A 157 -20.69 1.09 -0.05
N LYS A 158 -20.04 1.55 1.03
CA LYS A 158 -19.84 2.97 1.33
C LYS A 158 -18.50 3.52 0.82
N GLU A 159 -17.61 2.64 0.38
CA GLU A 159 -16.26 3.01 -0.05
C GLU A 159 -16.21 3.46 -1.50
N GLY A 160 -15.16 4.22 -1.84
CA GLY A 160 -14.83 4.50 -3.24
C GLY A 160 -14.48 3.21 -3.99
N LEU A 161 -14.71 3.19 -5.31
CA LEU A 161 -14.58 1.97 -6.13
C LEU A 161 -13.26 1.22 -5.95
N GLY A 162 -12.14 1.91 -5.76
CA GLY A 162 -10.84 1.26 -5.55
C GLY A 162 -10.72 0.56 -4.21
N ASP A 163 -11.04 1.25 -3.11
CA ASP A 163 -10.93 0.69 -1.77
C ASP A 163 -12.01 -0.39 -1.54
N ALA A 164 -13.19 -0.24 -2.16
CA ALA A 164 -14.24 -1.27 -2.17
C ALA A 164 -13.75 -2.59 -2.80
N HIS A 165 -13.06 -2.54 -3.95
CA HIS A 165 -12.51 -3.74 -4.58
C HIS A 165 -11.46 -4.43 -3.70
N ILE A 166 -10.60 -3.66 -3.04
CA ILE A 166 -9.57 -4.20 -2.15
C ILE A 166 -10.23 -4.94 -0.97
N LEU A 167 -11.17 -4.28 -0.29
CA LEU A 167 -11.89 -4.87 0.85
C LEU A 167 -12.69 -6.10 0.43
N GLN A 168 -13.37 -6.05 -0.71
CA GLN A 168 -14.11 -7.19 -1.23
C GLN A 168 -13.19 -8.37 -1.55
N ASN A 169 -12.07 -8.15 -2.24
CA ASN A 169 -11.14 -9.22 -2.58
C ASN A 169 -10.55 -9.87 -1.31
N VAL A 170 -10.10 -9.07 -0.35
CA VAL A 170 -9.57 -9.57 0.93
C VAL A 170 -10.62 -10.38 1.67
N ARG A 171 -11.87 -9.91 1.75
CA ARG A 171 -12.98 -10.66 2.37
C ARG A 171 -13.22 -11.98 1.66
N ASP A 172 -13.34 -11.93 0.34
CA ASP A 172 -13.68 -13.08 -0.48
C ASP A 172 -12.60 -14.18 -0.32
N VAL A 173 -11.32 -13.81 -0.32
CA VAL A 173 -10.20 -14.75 -0.10
C VAL A 173 -10.12 -15.19 1.36
N ALA A 174 -9.97 -14.26 2.30
CA ALA A 174 -9.57 -14.57 3.67
C ALA A 174 -10.73 -15.00 4.59
N VAL A 175 -11.97 -14.64 4.25
CA VAL A 175 -13.17 -14.98 5.05
C VAL A 175 -14.03 -16.02 4.34
N LEU A 176 -14.22 -15.89 3.02
CA LEU A 176 -15.12 -16.76 2.26
C LEU A 176 -14.41 -17.90 1.51
N GLY A 177 -13.07 -17.92 1.47
CA GLY A 177 -12.29 -18.95 0.80
C GLY A 177 -12.39 -18.96 -0.73
N LYS A 178 -12.77 -17.83 -1.34
CA LYS A 178 -12.87 -17.67 -2.80
C LYS A 178 -11.52 -17.24 -3.35
N THR A 179 -10.86 -18.12 -4.10
CA THR A 179 -9.47 -17.95 -4.52
C THR A 179 -9.29 -17.73 -6.03
N ASP A 180 -10.39 -17.61 -6.78
CA ASP A 180 -10.38 -17.47 -8.24
C ASP A 180 -9.78 -16.13 -8.73
N MET A 181 -9.76 -15.12 -7.86
CA MET A 181 -9.27 -13.77 -8.18
C MET A 181 -8.35 -13.27 -7.08
N MET A 182 -7.12 -12.97 -7.46
CA MET A 182 -6.12 -12.37 -6.57
C MET A 182 -5.71 -10.98 -7.10
N CYS A 183 -4.87 -10.28 -6.35
CA CYS A 183 -4.40 -8.95 -6.71
C CYS A 183 -3.62 -8.99 -8.03
N THR A 184 -2.73 -9.98 -8.17
CA THR A 184 -1.86 -10.21 -9.33
C THR A 184 -2.59 -10.78 -10.54
N THR A 185 -3.84 -11.23 -10.38
CA THR A 185 -4.71 -11.56 -11.53
C THR A 185 -4.98 -10.33 -12.39
N CYS A 186 -5.05 -9.15 -11.76
CA CYS A 186 -5.38 -7.86 -12.40
C CYS A 186 -4.21 -6.87 -12.42
N HIS A 187 -3.30 -6.92 -11.43
CA HIS A 187 -2.14 -6.04 -11.32
C HIS A 187 -0.86 -6.73 -11.79
N ASP A 188 0.03 -5.97 -12.42
CA ASP A 188 1.35 -6.44 -12.84
C ASP A 188 2.43 -5.72 -12.01
N VAL A 189 2.98 -6.46 -11.05
CA VAL A 189 3.96 -5.96 -10.08
C VAL A 189 5.41 -6.14 -10.54
N HIS A 190 5.64 -6.94 -11.59
CA HIS A 190 6.97 -7.21 -12.14
C HIS A 190 7.22 -6.53 -13.49
N GLY A 191 6.23 -5.86 -14.05
CA GLY A 191 6.44 -5.01 -15.21
C GLY A 191 7.48 -3.92 -14.93
N GLU A 192 8.24 -3.54 -15.95
CA GLU A 192 9.34 -2.56 -15.89
C GLU A 192 8.90 -1.10 -15.62
N THR A 193 7.84 -0.89 -14.83
CA THR A 193 7.37 0.44 -14.42
C THR A 193 6.50 0.36 -13.17
N ALA A 194 6.76 1.25 -12.21
CA ALA A 194 5.91 1.42 -11.03
C ALA A 194 4.45 1.81 -11.38
N ALA A 195 4.20 2.34 -12.59
CA ALA A 195 2.86 2.66 -13.04
C ALA A 195 1.95 1.42 -13.12
N LYS A 196 2.50 0.25 -13.50
CA LYS A 196 1.73 -1.00 -13.68
C LYS A 196 1.29 -1.66 -12.37
N HIS A 197 1.99 -1.40 -11.27
CA HIS A 197 1.48 -1.70 -9.94
C HIS A 197 0.26 -0.81 -9.61
N THR A 198 0.33 0.48 -9.93
CA THR A 198 -0.72 1.45 -9.56
C THR A 198 -1.92 1.56 -10.51
N MET A 199 -1.88 0.85 -11.64
CA MET A 199 -2.88 0.91 -12.72
C MET A 199 -3.42 -0.48 -13.01
N LEU A 200 -4.74 -0.60 -13.05
CA LEU A 200 -5.40 -1.83 -13.48
C LEU A 200 -5.09 -2.11 -14.95
N GLN A 201 -4.74 -3.36 -15.25
CA GLN A 201 -4.67 -3.79 -16.64
C GLN A 201 -6.09 -3.97 -17.20
N THR A 202 -6.30 -3.61 -18.47
CA THR A 202 -7.54 -3.93 -19.18
C THR A 202 -7.52 -5.41 -19.56
N ARG A 203 -7.95 -6.29 -18.66
CA ARG A 203 -8.02 -7.74 -18.88
C ARG A 203 -9.46 -8.26 -18.91
N PRO A 204 -9.73 -9.41 -19.57
CA PRO A 204 -11.04 -10.05 -19.50
C PRO A 204 -11.50 -10.47 -18.10
N SER A 205 -10.58 -10.64 -17.13
CA SER A 205 -10.90 -10.99 -15.75
C SER A 205 -11.85 -10.00 -15.06
N CYS A 206 -11.89 -8.74 -15.52
CA CYS A 206 -12.81 -7.73 -15.00
C CYS A 206 -14.29 -8.07 -15.28
N PHE A 207 -14.60 -8.89 -16.30
CA PHE A 207 -15.98 -9.26 -16.65
C PHE A 207 -16.60 -10.30 -15.72
N VAL A 208 -15.82 -10.88 -14.80
CA VAL A 208 -16.35 -11.77 -13.74
C VAL A 208 -17.33 -11.02 -12.84
N CYS A 209 -17.14 -9.71 -12.66
CA CYS A 209 -18.06 -8.85 -11.91
C CYS A 209 -18.70 -7.73 -12.75
N HIS A 210 -18.07 -7.31 -13.85
CA HIS A 210 -18.63 -6.32 -14.78
C HIS A 210 -19.33 -6.98 -15.97
N ILE A 211 -20.54 -7.48 -15.74
CA ILE A 211 -21.46 -7.99 -16.79
C ILE A 211 -22.10 -6.81 -17.53
N GLY A 212 -21.33 -6.12 -18.37
CA GLY A 212 -21.81 -5.11 -19.31
C GLY A 212 -21.38 -5.48 -20.73
N GLU A 213 -22.26 -5.30 -21.71
CA GLU A 213 -21.96 -5.63 -23.10
C GLU A 213 -20.78 -4.80 -23.63
N GLY A 214 -19.68 -5.48 -23.96
CA GLY A 214 -18.52 -4.93 -24.67
C GLY A 214 -17.26 -4.80 -23.80
N PRO A 215 -16.08 -4.69 -24.44
CA PRO A 215 -14.82 -4.54 -23.73
C PRO A 215 -14.85 -3.27 -22.85
N LEU A 216 -14.34 -3.34 -21.61
CA LEU A 216 -14.14 -2.17 -20.76
C LEU A 216 -13.28 -1.15 -21.52
N LYS A 217 -13.93 -0.12 -22.09
CA LYS A 217 -13.27 0.85 -22.99
C LYS A 217 -12.28 1.75 -22.23
N ALA A 218 -12.46 1.92 -20.91
CA ALA A 218 -11.55 2.64 -20.04
C ALA A 218 -11.77 2.26 -18.56
N VAL A 219 -10.70 2.11 -17.81
CA VAL A 219 -10.74 2.11 -16.34
C VAL A 219 -11.08 3.54 -15.90
N ARG A 220 -12.18 3.73 -15.17
CA ARG A 220 -12.51 5.05 -14.62
C ARG A 220 -11.41 5.43 -13.61
N PRO A 221 -10.76 6.60 -13.77
CA PRO A 221 -9.89 7.11 -12.72
C PRO A 221 -10.71 7.24 -11.44
N TYR A 222 -10.13 6.82 -10.32
CA TYR A 222 -10.68 7.11 -9.01
C TYR A 222 -9.63 7.85 -8.19
N GLU A 223 -10.10 8.73 -7.32
CA GLU A 223 -9.23 9.46 -6.43
C GLU A 223 -8.75 8.52 -5.31
N ARG A 224 -7.43 8.42 -5.15
CA ARG A 224 -6.83 7.66 -4.04
C ARG A 224 -6.71 8.59 -2.85
N HIS A 225 -7.56 8.38 -1.86
CA HIS A 225 -7.48 9.08 -0.59
C HIS A 225 -6.91 8.17 0.51
N SER A 226 -6.19 8.76 1.46
CA SER A 226 -5.86 8.14 2.74
C SER A 226 -6.05 9.16 3.86
N GLU A 227 -6.99 8.92 4.77
CA GLU A 227 -7.10 9.73 5.99
C GLU A 227 -5.84 9.56 6.86
N THR A 228 -5.35 8.33 6.99
CA THR A 228 -4.13 8.01 7.76
C THR A 228 -2.94 8.84 7.31
N CYS A 229 -2.75 8.94 5.99
CA CYS A 229 -1.64 9.65 5.38
C CYS A 229 -2.04 11.01 4.80
N GLU A 230 -3.24 11.51 5.08
CA GLU A 230 -3.73 12.85 4.72
C GLU A 230 -3.42 13.29 3.26
N TYR A 231 -3.58 12.38 2.29
CA TYR A 231 -3.41 12.66 0.86
C TYR A 231 -4.61 12.26 0.03
#